data_AF-A0A3D1UXW0-F1
#
_entry.id   AF-A0A3D1UXW0-F1
#
_cell.length_a   1.000
_cell.length_b   1.000
_cell.length_c   1.000
_cell.angle_alpha   90.00
_cell.angle_beta   90.00
_cell.angle_gamma   90.00
#
_symmetry.space_group_name_H-M   'P 1'
#
loop_
_entity.id
_entity.type
_entity.pdbx_description
1 polymer ?
#
loop_
_entity_poly.entity_id
_entity_poly.type
_entity_poly.pdbx_seq_one_letter_code
_entity_poly.pdbx_strand_id
1 'polypeptide(L)'
;MKYQPGVEYMKKSVVIVAGVIVLLALLLAAFLLFIPERRIYAQPGAAISKQELESADLAKIATRGLRDRGIETKCAMVKLDGTFPDGSYRVVLVLRNGREMKGRLYKERSRLKIAVDVISVFES
;
A
#
# COMPACT_ATOMS: atom_id res chain seq x y z
N MET A 1 -40.73 -40.90 34.13
CA MET A 1 -39.60 -40.22 33.45
C MET A 1 -39.39 -38.87 34.12
N LYS A 2 -38.27 -38.67 34.84
CA LYS A 2 -37.95 -37.39 35.49
C LYS A 2 -37.34 -36.46 34.44
N TYR A 3 -38.03 -35.38 34.10
CA TYR A 3 -37.51 -34.30 33.27
C TYR A 3 -36.35 -33.64 34.04
N GLN A 4 -35.13 -33.68 33.50
CA GLN A 4 -33.95 -33.05 34.08
C GLN A 4 -33.73 -31.68 33.41
N PRO A 5 -34.20 -30.57 34.01
CA PRO A 5 -34.11 -29.24 33.41
C PRO A 5 -32.66 -28.72 33.28
N GLY A 6 -31.71 -29.29 34.01
CA GLY A 6 -30.30 -28.84 34.00
C GLY A 6 -29.55 -29.14 32.70
N VAL A 7 -29.89 -30.24 32.01
CA VAL A 7 -29.19 -30.65 30.77
C VAL A 7 -29.61 -29.79 29.58
N GLU A 8 -30.87 -29.36 29.55
CA GLU A 8 -31.40 -28.54 28.46
C GLU A 8 -30.87 -27.10 28.52
N TYR A 9 -30.70 -26.55 29.73
CA TYR A 9 -30.07 -25.25 29.97
C TYR A 9 -28.58 -25.23 29.60
N MET A 10 -27.81 -26.26 29.99
CA MET A 10 -26.39 -26.35 29.61
C MET A 10 -26.20 -26.42 28.09
N LYS A 11 -27.05 -27.16 27.36
CA LYS A 11 -26.99 -27.22 25.90
C LYS A 11 -27.24 -25.86 25.24
N LYS A 12 -28.23 -25.10 25.72
CA LYS A 12 -28.53 -23.75 25.21
C LYS A 12 -27.39 -22.78 25.48
N SER A 13 -26.79 -22.80 26.67
CA SER A 13 -25.63 -21.96 27.00
C SER A 13 -24.40 -22.28 26.15
N VAL A 14 -24.10 -23.56 25.90
CA VAL A 14 -22.98 -23.97 25.05
C VAL A 14 -23.17 -23.52 23.60
N VAL A 15 -24.40 -23.60 23.07
CA VAL A 15 -24.71 -23.12 21.71
C VAL A 15 -24.56 -21.60 21.61
N ILE A 16 -24.97 -20.85 22.64
CA ILE A 16 -24.81 -19.39 22.66
C ILE A 16 -23.31 -19.02 22.71
N VAL A 17 -22.52 -19.68 23.56
CA VAL A 17 -21.08 -19.43 23.65
C VAL A 17 -20.37 -19.77 22.34
N ALA A 18 -20.70 -20.91 21.73
CA ALA A 18 -20.15 -21.29 20.43
C ALA A 18 -20.52 -20.27 19.34
N GLY A 19 -21.77 -19.80 19.32
CA GLY A 19 -22.23 -18.76 18.40
C GLY A 19 -21.48 -17.44 18.56
N VAL A 20 -21.24 -17.00 19.82
CA VAL A 20 -20.48 -15.78 20.11
C VAL A 20 -19.02 -15.90 19.67
N ILE A 21 -18.38 -17.05 19.89
CA ILE A 21 -17.00 -17.30 19.46
C ILE A 21 -16.89 -17.25 17.93
N VAL A 22 -17.83 -17.87 17.22
CA VAL A 22 -17.86 -17.86 15.75
C VAL A 22 -18.09 -16.44 15.22
N LEU A 23 -19.00 -15.67 15.82
CA LEU A 23 -19.24 -14.28 15.45
C LEU A 23 -17.98 -13.42 15.68
N LEU A 24 -17.29 -13.60 16.80
CA LEU A 24 -16.05 -12.88 17.12
C LEU A 24 -14.94 -13.23 16.11
N ALA A 25 -14.81 -14.49 15.74
CA ALA A 25 -13.83 -14.94 14.75
C ALA A 25 -14.11 -14.36 13.36
N LEU A 26 -15.39 -14.29 12.95
CA LEU A 26 -15.80 -13.66 11.69
C LEU A 26 -15.53 -12.16 11.68
N LEU A 27 -15.79 -11.46 12.80
CA LEU A 27 -15.45 -10.04 12.94
C LEU A 27 -13.94 -9.80 12.88
N LEU A 28 -13.15 -10.67 13.50
CA LEU A 28 -11.69 -10.62 13.43
C LEU A 28 -11.17 -10.88 12.01
N ALA A 29 -11.70 -11.88 11.31
CA ALA A 29 -11.33 -12.17 9.93
C ALA A 29 -11.72 -11.00 9.00
N ALA A 30 -12.92 -10.43 9.16
CA ALA A 30 -13.34 -9.24 8.42
C ALA A 30 -12.44 -8.04 8.74
N PHE A 31 -12.04 -7.84 10.00
CA PHE A 31 -11.13 -6.78 10.40
C PHE A 31 -9.73 -6.95 9.79
N LEU A 32 -9.21 -8.18 9.73
CA LEU A 32 -7.93 -8.49 9.09
C LEU A 32 -7.97 -8.28 7.57
N LEU A 33 -9.08 -8.64 6.90
CA LEU A 33 -9.29 -8.33 5.48
C LEU A 33 -9.49 -6.83 5.24
N PHE A 34 -9.99 -6.11 6.24
CA PHE A 34 -10.13 -4.66 6.21
C PHE A 34 -8.88 -3.93 6.70
N ILE A 35 -7.77 -4.63 7.03
CA ILE A 35 -6.47 -3.96 7.15
C ILE A 35 -6.15 -3.49 5.73
N PRO A 36 -6.33 -2.19 5.41
CA PRO A 36 -5.89 -1.73 4.13
C PRO A 36 -4.37 -1.93 4.11
N GLU A 37 -3.78 -2.24 2.95
CA GLU A 37 -2.32 -2.26 2.74
C GLU A 37 -1.68 -0.87 2.94
N ARG A 38 -1.97 -0.20 4.07
CA ARG A 38 -1.48 1.10 4.47
C ARG A 38 -0.26 0.93 5.34
N ARG A 39 0.81 0.29 4.89
CA ARG A 39 2.13 0.43 5.55
C ARG A 39 3.35 0.34 4.64
N ILE A 40 3.25 0.83 3.40
CA ILE A 40 4.49 1.11 2.62
C ILE A 40 4.59 2.59 2.21
N TYR A 41 3.49 3.34 2.25
CA TYR A 41 3.50 4.71 1.77
C TYR A 41 3.07 5.67 2.86
N ALA A 42 4.02 6.50 3.31
CA ALA A 42 3.73 7.70 4.07
C ALA A 42 2.57 8.44 3.39
N GLN A 43 1.52 8.76 4.15
CA GLN A 43 0.35 9.46 3.62
C GLN A 43 0.82 10.70 2.85
N PRO A 44 0.53 10.81 1.53
CA PRO A 44 0.87 12.01 0.79
C PRO A 44 0.05 13.18 1.32
N GLY A 45 0.73 14.22 1.75
CA GLY A 45 0.12 15.37 2.43
C GLY A 45 -0.64 16.33 1.49
N ALA A 46 -0.59 16.12 0.18
CA ALA A 46 -1.32 16.92 -0.80
C ALA A 46 -1.29 16.25 -2.19
N ALA A 47 -2.36 16.44 -2.97
CA ALA A 47 -2.37 16.12 -4.39
C ALA A 47 -1.28 16.92 -5.13
N ILE A 48 -0.60 16.27 -6.09
CA ILE A 48 0.44 16.92 -6.90
C ILE A 48 -0.24 17.73 -8.01
N SER A 49 0.10 19.00 -8.17
CA SER A 49 -0.45 19.83 -9.25
C SER A 49 0.27 19.53 -10.59
N LYS A 50 -0.43 19.70 -11.71
CA LYS A 50 0.16 19.52 -13.06
C LYS A 50 1.36 20.45 -13.30
N GLN A 51 1.28 21.70 -12.80
CA GLN A 51 2.34 22.69 -12.92
C GLN A 51 3.58 22.33 -12.10
N GLU A 52 3.40 21.75 -10.91
CA GLU A 52 4.51 21.20 -10.12
C GLU A 52 5.17 20.00 -10.82
N LEU A 53 4.38 19.21 -11.55
CA LEU A 53 4.88 18.05 -12.29
C LEU A 53 5.70 18.45 -13.53
N GLU A 54 5.23 19.46 -14.26
CA GLU A 54 5.89 19.96 -15.48
C GLU A 54 7.15 20.77 -15.18
N SER A 55 7.18 21.50 -14.06
CA SER A 55 8.35 22.27 -13.62
C SER A 55 9.43 21.44 -12.92
N ALA A 56 9.08 20.22 -12.51
CA ALA A 56 9.99 19.35 -11.77
C ALA A 56 10.89 18.51 -12.69
N ASP A 57 12.18 18.49 -12.37
CA ASP A 57 13.11 17.53 -12.94
C ASP A 57 12.91 16.15 -12.30
N LEU A 58 11.93 15.41 -12.84
CA LEU A 58 11.56 14.08 -12.36
C LEU A 58 12.74 13.10 -12.44
N ALA A 59 13.61 13.21 -13.44
CA ALA A 59 14.79 12.34 -13.57
C ALA A 59 15.80 12.58 -12.45
N LYS A 60 15.99 13.84 -12.03
CA LYS A 60 16.84 14.17 -10.87
C LYS A 60 16.24 13.72 -9.56
N ILE A 61 14.93 13.88 -9.37
CA ILE A 61 14.21 13.38 -8.18
C ILE A 61 14.29 11.85 -8.10
N ALA A 62 14.08 11.18 -9.22
CA ALA A 62 14.20 9.74 -9.38
C ALA A 62 15.61 9.24 -9.03
N THR A 63 16.64 9.90 -9.58
CA THR A 63 18.04 9.57 -9.31
C THR A 63 18.39 9.72 -7.83
N ARG A 64 17.79 10.71 -7.14
CA ARG A 64 17.93 10.85 -5.70
C ARG A 64 17.22 9.71 -4.95
N GLY A 65 15.99 9.38 -5.32
CA GLY A 65 15.24 8.26 -4.72
C GLY A 65 15.93 6.90 -4.91
N LEU A 66 16.57 6.68 -6.06
CA LEU A 66 17.39 5.49 -6.34
C LEU A 66 18.61 5.44 -5.42
N ARG A 67 19.32 6.57 -5.26
CA ARG A 67 20.47 6.67 -4.34
C ARG A 67 20.07 6.41 -2.90
N ASP A 68 18.95 6.95 -2.45
CA ASP A 68 18.43 6.74 -1.09
C ASP A 68 18.10 5.25 -0.82
N ARG A 69 17.89 4.46 -1.88
CA ARG A 69 17.69 3.00 -1.84
C ARG A 69 18.98 2.18 -2.06
N GLY A 70 20.12 2.82 -2.24
CA GLY A 70 21.40 2.15 -2.52
C GLY A 70 21.58 1.69 -3.98
N ILE A 71 20.75 2.20 -4.91
CA ILE A 71 20.87 1.88 -6.34
C ILE A 71 21.78 2.91 -6.99
N GLU A 72 23.00 2.51 -7.37
CA GLU A 72 24.01 3.38 -7.99
C GLU A 72 23.77 3.66 -9.49
N THR A 73 22.52 3.55 -9.96
CA THR A 73 22.16 3.82 -11.36
C THR A 73 21.40 5.13 -11.47
N LYS A 74 21.71 5.91 -12.51
CA LYS A 74 20.96 7.14 -12.82
C LYS A 74 19.69 6.82 -13.60
N CYS A 75 18.62 7.54 -13.28
CA CYS A 75 17.41 7.53 -14.08
C CYS A 75 17.67 8.32 -15.37
N ALA A 76 17.33 7.73 -16.52
CA ALA A 76 17.38 8.38 -17.82
C ALA A 76 16.09 9.14 -18.11
N MET A 77 14.95 8.54 -17.79
CA MET A 77 13.63 9.12 -18.03
C MET A 77 12.61 8.57 -17.03
N VAL A 78 11.62 9.38 -16.68
CA VAL A 78 10.47 8.98 -15.86
C VAL A 78 9.21 9.08 -16.70
N LYS A 79 8.47 7.97 -16.82
CA LYS A 79 7.15 7.91 -17.47
C LYS A 79 6.08 7.91 -16.38
N LEU A 80 4.98 8.63 -16.61
CA LEU A 80 3.82 8.60 -15.72
C LEU A 80 2.87 7.49 -16.20
N ASP A 81 2.57 6.54 -15.33
CA ASP A 81 1.76 5.33 -15.64
C ASP A 81 0.39 5.37 -14.93
N GLY A 82 -0.09 6.57 -14.66
CA GLY A 82 -1.39 6.83 -14.04
C GLY A 82 -1.32 7.46 -12.64
N THR A 83 -2.49 7.61 -12.03
CA THR A 83 -2.67 8.32 -10.76
C THR A 83 -3.33 7.40 -9.73
N PHE A 84 -2.87 7.47 -8.50
CA PHE A 84 -3.49 6.81 -7.35
C PHE A 84 -4.66 7.65 -6.81
N PRO A 85 -5.62 7.03 -6.11
CA PRO A 85 -6.78 7.73 -5.55
C PRO A 85 -6.43 8.79 -4.48
N ASP A 86 -5.20 8.79 -3.96
CA ASP A 86 -4.70 9.80 -3.02
C ASP A 86 -3.98 10.98 -3.71
N GLY A 87 -4.04 11.07 -5.04
CA GLY A 87 -3.43 12.15 -5.81
C GLY A 87 -1.92 12.02 -6.02
N SER A 88 -1.33 10.89 -5.63
CA SER A 88 0.04 10.52 -6.01
C SER A 88 0.06 9.87 -7.40
N TYR A 89 1.22 9.83 -8.05
CA TYR A 89 1.37 9.28 -9.40
C TYR A 89 2.13 7.96 -9.40
N ARG A 90 1.69 7.02 -10.23
CA ARG A 90 2.48 5.84 -10.63
C ARG A 90 3.52 6.30 -11.63
N VAL A 91 4.76 5.91 -11.39
CA VAL A 91 5.86 6.28 -12.28
C VAL A 91 6.68 5.06 -12.67
N VAL A 92 7.07 5.00 -13.93
CA VAL A 92 8.02 4.02 -14.46
C VAL A 92 9.33 4.74 -14.73
N LEU A 93 10.36 4.30 -14.04
CA LEU A 93 11.72 4.81 -14.09
C LEU A 93 12.48 4.00 -15.13
N VAL A 94 12.87 4.63 -16.24
CA VAL A 94 13.80 4.04 -17.20
C VAL A 94 15.21 4.37 -16.73
N LEU A 95 15.95 3.35 -16.32
CA LEU A 95 17.34 3.47 -15.90
C LEU A 95 18.29 3.53 -17.10
N ARG A 96 19.48 4.12 -16.93
CA ARG A 96 20.50 4.16 -17.99
C ARG A 96 21.00 2.79 -18.44
N ASN A 97 20.86 1.75 -17.61
CA ASN A 97 21.22 0.38 -17.96
C ASN A 97 20.11 -0.34 -18.78
N GLY A 98 19.07 0.38 -19.20
CA GLY A 98 17.94 -0.18 -19.97
C GLY A 98 16.88 -0.88 -19.14
N ARG A 99 17.08 -1.02 -17.81
CA ARG A 99 16.08 -1.62 -16.93
C ARG A 99 14.99 -0.61 -16.60
N GLU A 100 13.76 -1.09 -16.49
CA GLU A 100 12.65 -0.30 -16.00
C GLU A 100 12.33 -0.68 -14.54
N MET A 101 12.05 0.32 -13.70
CA MET A 101 11.60 0.12 -12.32
C MET A 101 10.30 0.88 -12.09
N LYS A 102 9.35 0.28 -11.38
CA LYS A 102 8.17 1.04 -10.95
C LYS A 102 8.47 1.79 -9.67
N GLY A 103 7.77 2.89 -9.51
CA GLY A 103 7.82 3.70 -8.33
C GLY A 103 6.56 4.53 -8.16
N ARG A 104 6.57 5.30 -7.10
CA ARG A 104 5.49 6.19 -6.72
C ARG A 104 6.05 7.58 -6.54
N LEU A 105 5.48 8.54 -7.26
CA LEU A 105 5.73 9.95 -7.07
C LEU A 105 4.69 10.50 -6.09
N TYR A 106 5.15 11.07 -5.00
CA TYR A 106 4.30 11.63 -3.96
C TYR A 106 4.87 12.95 -3.43
N LYS A 107 4.01 13.75 -2.80
CA LYS A 107 4.39 15.01 -2.20
C LYS A 107 4.55 14.84 -0.68
N GLU A 108 5.73 15.17 -0.18
CA GLU A 108 6.06 15.09 1.24
C GLU A 108 6.62 16.44 1.70
N ARG A 109 5.99 17.08 2.70
CA ARG A 109 6.41 18.40 3.23
C ARG A 109 6.68 19.43 2.11
N SER A 110 5.76 19.51 1.14
CA SER A 110 5.85 20.39 -0.04
C SER A 110 7.00 20.11 -1.02
N ARG A 111 7.65 18.94 -0.93
CA ARG A 111 8.66 18.48 -1.89
C ARG A 111 8.21 17.21 -2.59
N LEU A 112 8.44 17.14 -3.89
CA LEU A 112 8.21 15.93 -4.67
C LEU A 112 9.29 14.90 -4.32
N LYS A 113 8.85 13.67 -4.07
CA LYS A 113 9.72 12.52 -3.83
C LYS A 113 9.24 11.33 -4.64
N ILE A 114 10.20 10.51 -5.09
CA ILE A 114 9.91 9.24 -5.78
C ILE A 114 10.42 8.10 -4.90
N ALA A 115 9.49 7.26 -4.45
CA ALA A 115 9.82 5.99 -3.83
C ALA A 115 9.85 4.92 -4.91
N VAL A 116 10.98 4.24 -5.06
CA VAL A 116 11.13 3.11 -6.00
C VAL A 116 10.68 1.83 -5.30
N ASP A 117 9.83 1.05 -5.98
CA ASP A 117 9.43 -0.27 -5.51
C ASP A 117 10.47 -1.29 -5.99
N VAL A 118 11.29 -1.76 -5.04
CA VAL A 118 12.33 -2.77 -5.29
C VAL A 118 11.72 -4.13 -5.66
N ILE A 119 10.44 -4.36 -5.36
CA ILE A 119 9.73 -5.62 -5.59
C ILE A 119 9.24 -5.74 -7.06
N SER A 120 9.16 -4.65 -7.80
CA SER A 120 8.65 -4.64 -9.19
C SER A 120 9.75 -4.32 -10.20
N VAL A 121 10.87 -5.03 -10.11
CA VAL A 121 11.80 -5.12 -11.24
C VAL A 121 11.12 -6.02 -12.26
N PHE A 122 10.67 -5.45 -13.37
CA PHE A 122 10.22 -6.26 -14.49
C PHE A 122 11.45 -6.98 -15.05
N GLU A 123 11.53 -8.30 -14.86
CA GLU A 123 12.20 -9.14 -15.85
C GLU A 123 11.39 -8.99 -17.14
N SER A 124 12.10 -8.55 -18.19
CA SER A 124 11.57 -8.41 -19.55
C SER A 124 11.29 -9.78 -20.16
#